data_AF-A0A835SLE0-F1
#
_entry.id   AF-A0A835SLE0-F1
#
_cell.length_a   1.000
_cell.length_b   1.000
_cell.length_c   1.000
_cell.angle_alpha   90.00
_cell.angle_beta   90.00
_cell.angle_gamma   90.00
#
_symmetry.space_group_name_H-M   'P 1'
#
loop_
_entity.id
_entity.type
_entity.pdbx_description
1 polymer ?
#
loop_
_entity_poly.entity_id
_entity_poly.type
_entity_poly.pdbx_seq_one_letter_code
_entity_poly.pdbx_strand_id
1 'polypeptide(L)'
;MENNTTVLNDEFLAHRLGLIPLVSRNAVYWKRPFEWSGDNDIIETAFSLDVMCEQDGVMDVTSNDLVPLDPDAGVVPVNYHSATEKPIVICKMRRGQHLKLVARARKGIGKDHAKFIPVATAVFQYKPQITLSASAMADMTDDEKQAFVHSDPSKTFKFNPITRMVEVENEESYMYDEECIVKARELGRPDLVTIRQVQDHFVFRVEGTGVLEVKSIVRQAIEILHKKCVDLETLAREAVAIAKGQPLPERAPAAGADMGPGGHMDGGMGGGHDMGPGGHMGMGGPGDMGPGGHMGGMYGGPPGPYGGGPGMGMYR
;
A
#
# COMPACT_ATOMS: atom_id res chain seq x y z
N MET A 1 -0.22 -2.64 29.77
CA MET A 1 -0.44 -4.08 29.93
C MET A 1 -1.22 -4.26 31.22
N GLU A 2 -2.30 -5.05 31.21
CA GLU A 2 -3.07 -5.34 32.43
C GLU A 2 -2.78 -6.75 32.93
N ASN A 3 -2.67 -7.72 32.02
CA ASN A 3 -2.25 -9.08 32.34
C ASN A 3 -1.52 -9.69 31.14
N ASN A 4 -0.36 -10.30 31.37
CA ASN A 4 0.36 -11.05 30.35
C ASN A 4 0.97 -12.29 31.00
N THR A 5 0.39 -13.46 30.71
CA THR A 5 0.95 -14.76 31.11
C THR A 5 1.43 -15.54 29.90
N THR A 6 1.65 -14.87 28.76
CA THR A 6 2.19 -15.47 27.55
C THR A 6 3.69 -15.74 27.71
N VAL A 7 4.29 -16.40 26.71
CA VAL A 7 5.75 -16.63 26.69
C VAL A 7 6.54 -15.39 26.26
N LEU A 8 5.88 -14.38 25.66
CA LEU A 8 6.52 -13.15 25.23
C LEU A 8 6.43 -12.13 26.36
N ASN A 9 7.54 -11.46 26.63
CA ASN A 9 7.61 -10.32 27.51
C ASN A 9 6.92 -9.08 26.92
N ASP A 10 6.50 -8.19 27.81
CA ASP A 10 5.63 -7.06 27.53
C ASP A 10 6.20 -6.14 26.45
N GLU A 11 7.50 -5.87 26.49
CA GLU A 11 8.18 -4.98 25.54
C GLU A 11 8.23 -5.55 24.12
N PHE A 12 8.34 -6.87 23.96
CA PHE A 12 8.30 -7.52 22.65
C PHE A 12 6.87 -7.51 22.09
N LEU A 13 5.86 -7.75 22.93
CA LEU A 13 4.46 -7.63 22.53
C LEU A 13 4.13 -6.19 22.13
N ALA A 14 4.53 -5.21 22.93
CA ALA A 14 4.34 -3.79 22.64
C ALA A 14 5.02 -3.39 21.32
N HIS A 15 6.24 -3.87 21.08
CA HIS A 15 6.96 -3.64 19.83
C HIS A 15 6.21 -4.22 18.63
N ARG A 16 5.76 -5.48 18.71
CA ARG A 16 4.99 -6.14 17.63
C ARG A 16 3.67 -5.45 17.35
N LEU A 17 2.92 -5.09 18.39
CA LEU A 17 1.68 -4.32 18.29
C LEU A 17 1.92 -2.97 17.60
N GLY A 18 3.04 -2.31 17.90
CA GLY A 18 3.42 -1.05 17.28
C GLY A 18 3.71 -1.15 15.78
N LEU A 19 3.97 -2.35 15.24
CA LEU A 19 4.25 -2.58 13.81
C LEU A 19 3.04 -3.06 13.02
N ILE A 20 1.87 -3.26 13.66
CA ILE A 20 0.64 -3.60 12.94
C ILE A 20 0.18 -2.35 12.17
N PRO A 21 0.12 -2.39 10.83
CA PRO A 21 -0.36 -1.27 10.05
C PRO A 21 -1.85 -1.05 10.31
N LEU A 22 -2.23 0.20 10.56
CA LEU A 22 -3.62 0.60 10.80
C LEU A 22 -4.14 1.47 9.66
N VAL A 23 -5.37 1.22 9.20
CA VAL A 23 -6.07 2.05 8.22
C VAL A 23 -6.10 3.50 8.73
N SER A 24 -5.52 4.41 7.93
CA SER A 24 -5.20 5.77 8.37
C SER A 24 -5.90 6.85 7.53
N ARG A 25 -7.03 6.51 6.88
CA ARG A 25 -7.77 7.41 5.96
C ARG A 25 -8.10 8.77 6.58
N ASN A 26 -8.48 8.78 7.85
CA ASN A 26 -8.86 9.99 8.58
C ASN A 26 -7.71 10.62 9.37
N ALA A 27 -6.52 10.01 9.39
CA ALA A 27 -5.38 10.50 10.19
C ALA A 27 -4.90 11.88 9.75
N VAL A 28 -5.23 12.33 8.53
CA VAL A 28 -4.94 13.70 8.07
C VAL A 28 -5.60 14.75 8.98
N TYR A 29 -6.81 14.48 9.49
CA TYR A 29 -7.58 15.38 10.35
C TYR A 29 -7.16 15.32 11.82
N TRP A 30 -6.33 14.36 12.20
CA TRP A 30 -5.87 14.18 13.57
C TRP A 30 -4.69 15.11 13.86
N LYS A 31 -4.55 15.50 15.13
CA LYS A 31 -3.39 16.25 15.61
C LYS A 31 -2.38 15.30 16.23
N ARG A 32 -1.09 15.61 16.10
CA ARG A 32 -0.07 14.97 16.93
C ARG A 32 -0.18 15.51 18.36
N PRO A 33 0.25 14.76 19.40
CA PRO A 33 0.11 15.20 20.79
C PRO A 33 0.68 16.60 21.11
N PHE A 34 1.71 17.04 20.38
CA PHE A 34 2.33 18.36 20.54
C PHE A 34 1.71 19.46 19.65
N GLU A 35 0.77 19.11 18.77
CA GLU A 35 0.02 20.04 17.90
C GLU A 35 -1.39 20.32 18.44
N TRP A 36 -1.73 19.74 19.60
CA TRP A 36 -3.02 19.88 20.24
C TRP A 36 -3.28 21.35 20.61
N SER A 37 -4.45 21.84 20.22
CA SER A 37 -4.81 23.25 20.33
C SER A 37 -6.20 23.49 20.94
N GLY A 38 -7.05 22.47 21.06
CA GLY A 38 -8.33 22.57 21.74
C GLY A 38 -9.05 21.23 21.92
N ASP A 39 -10.15 21.25 22.66
CA ASP A 39 -10.85 20.04 23.12
C ASP A 39 -11.50 19.21 21.99
N ASN A 40 -11.69 19.79 20.81
CA ASN A 40 -12.25 19.11 19.63
C ASN A 40 -11.19 18.35 18.81
N ASP A 41 -9.90 18.49 19.13
CA ASP A 41 -8.82 17.85 18.39
C ASP A 41 -8.75 16.34 18.70
N ILE A 42 -8.81 15.49 17.67
CA ILE A 42 -8.60 14.06 17.81
C ILE A 42 -7.09 13.78 17.85
N ILE A 43 -6.59 13.28 18.98
CA ILE A 43 -5.16 13.01 19.21
C ILE A 43 -4.82 11.53 19.29
N GLU A 44 -5.77 10.67 19.68
CA GLU A 44 -5.58 9.23 19.81
C GLU A 44 -6.90 8.46 19.72
N THR A 45 -6.79 7.18 19.37
CA THR A 45 -7.82 6.15 19.60
C THR A 45 -7.20 4.96 20.32
N ALA A 46 -8.00 3.97 20.71
CA ALA A 46 -7.52 2.82 21.46
C ALA A 46 -8.17 1.52 21.02
N PHE A 47 -7.44 0.42 21.24
CA PHE A 47 -7.89 -0.95 21.03
C PHE A 47 -7.79 -1.72 22.33
N SER A 48 -8.78 -2.56 22.60
CA SER A 48 -8.72 -3.59 23.63
C SER A 48 -8.26 -4.90 23.02
N LEU A 49 -7.40 -5.61 23.73
CA LEU A 49 -7.05 -7.01 23.45
C LEU A 49 -7.18 -7.75 24.78
N ASP A 50 -8.18 -8.63 24.89
CA ASP A 50 -8.48 -9.43 26.08
C ASP A 50 -8.80 -10.86 25.61
N VAL A 51 -7.79 -11.73 25.63
CA VAL A 51 -7.85 -13.08 25.04
C VAL A 51 -7.27 -14.11 26.00
N MET A 52 -8.04 -15.17 26.26
CA MET A 52 -7.61 -16.34 27.02
C MET A 52 -7.66 -17.58 26.14
N CYS A 53 -6.59 -18.39 26.18
CA CYS A 53 -6.58 -19.67 25.47
C CYS A 53 -7.22 -20.74 26.36
N GLU A 54 -8.45 -21.16 26.04
CA GLU A 54 -9.17 -22.21 26.78
C GLU A 54 -8.99 -23.60 26.15
N GLN A 55 -8.61 -23.64 24.87
CA GLN A 55 -8.50 -24.87 24.10
C GLN A 55 -7.18 -25.62 24.32
N ASP A 56 -7.24 -26.94 24.22
CA ASP A 56 -6.05 -27.79 24.11
C ASP A 56 -5.43 -27.62 22.72
N GLY A 57 -4.24 -27.02 22.66
CA GLY A 57 -3.57 -26.74 21.39
C GLY A 57 -2.71 -25.49 21.43
N VAL A 58 -2.36 -24.97 20.25
CA VAL A 58 -1.78 -23.63 20.09
C VAL A 58 -2.89 -22.72 19.59
N MET A 59 -3.10 -21.60 20.26
CA MET A 59 -3.97 -20.52 19.79
C MET A 59 -3.08 -19.40 19.24
N ASP A 60 -3.37 -18.94 18.03
CA ASP A 60 -2.75 -17.75 17.46
C ASP A 60 -3.57 -16.54 17.88
N VAL A 61 -2.95 -15.58 18.57
CA VAL A 61 -3.52 -14.25 18.80
C VAL A 61 -3.05 -13.35 17.68
N THR A 62 -3.98 -12.66 17.05
CA THR A 62 -3.80 -11.98 15.76
C THR A 62 -4.28 -10.54 15.80
N SER A 63 -4.00 -9.78 14.73
CA SER A 63 -4.53 -8.43 14.56
C SER A 63 -6.05 -8.37 14.53
N ASN A 64 -6.76 -9.46 14.19
CA ASN A 64 -8.23 -9.49 14.22
C ASN A 64 -8.81 -9.56 15.64
N ASP A 65 -7.98 -9.87 16.65
CA ASP A 65 -8.40 -9.89 18.05
C ASP A 65 -8.34 -8.50 18.70
N LEU A 66 -7.83 -7.49 17.99
CA LEU A 66 -7.83 -6.09 18.43
C LEU A 66 -9.21 -5.47 18.22
N VAL A 67 -9.93 -5.24 19.32
CA VAL A 67 -11.25 -4.62 19.31
C VAL A 67 -11.13 -3.10 19.44
N PRO A 68 -11.56 -2.30 18.44
CA PRO A 68 -11.56 -0.84 18.56
C PRO A 68 -12.47 -0.39 19.71
N LEU A 69 -11.97 0.48 20.58
CA LEU A 69 -12.76 1.09 21.65
C LEU A 69 -13.61 2.27 21.14
N ASP A 70 -13.24 2.84 20.00
CA ASP A 70 -13.99 3.85 19.27
C ASP A 70 -14.11 3.42 17.79
N PRO A 71 -15.18 2.70 17.43
CA PRO A 71 -15.40 2.24 16.06
C PRO A 71 -15.61 3.37 15.05
N ASP A 72 -16.13 4.52 15.48
CA ASP A 72 -16.45 5.66 14.61
C ASP A 72 -15.19 6.38 14.11
N ALA A 73 -14.07 6.21 14.82
CA ALA A 73 -12.75 6.66 14.37
C ALA A 73 -12.33 6.04 13.02
N GLY A 74 -12.86 4.87 12.65
CA GLY A 74 -12.56 4.18 11.40
C GLY A 74 -11.11 3.66 11.31
N VAL A 75 -10.44 3.51 12.46
CA VAL A 75 -9.07 2.99 12.56
C VAL A 75 -9.13 1.53 12.97
N VAL A 76 -8.68 0.66 12.07
CA VAL A 76 -8.60 -0.79 12.27
C VAL A 76 -7.31 -1.30 11.65
N PRO A 77 -6.80 -2.48 12.03
CA PRO A 77 -5.72 -3.14 11.30
C PRO A 77 -5.99 -3.20 9.80
N VAL A 78 -4.94 -3.08 8.98
CA VAL A 78 -5.09 -3.35 7.55
C VAL A 78 -5.55 -4.80 7.38
N ASN A 79 -6.52 -5.02 6.49
CA ASN A 79 -7.19 -6.30 6.25
C ASN A 79 -7.99 -6.86 7.44
N TYR A 80 -8.41 -6.00 8.36
CA TYR A 80 -9.30 -6.40 9.45
C TYR A 80 -10.55 -7.11 8.93
N HIS A 81 -10.75 -8.35 9.36
CA HIS A 81 -11.80 -9.27 8.89
C HIS A 81 -11.83 -9.53 7.37
N SER A 82 -10.69 -9.40 6.67
CA SER A 82 -10.59 -9.82 5.27
C SER A 82 -10.86 -11.32 5.13
N ALA A 83 -11.70 -11.69 4.15
CA ALA A 83 -12.00 -13.09 3.85
C ALA A 83 -10.87 -13.80 3.10
N THR A 84 -9.99 -13.04 2.44
CA THR A 84 -8.95 -13.56 1.55
C THR A 84 -7.54 -13.43 2.13
N GLU A 85 -7.32 -12.46 3.02
CA GLU A 85 -6.01 -12.16 3.57
C GLU A 85 -5.88 -12.62 5.01
N LYS A 86 -4.75 -13.25 5.34
CA LYS A 86 -4.48 -13.76 6.69
C LYS A 86 -4.16 -12.60 7.63
N PRO A 87 -4.69 -12.58 8.85
CA PRO A 87 -4.35 -11.57 9.85
C PRO A 87 -2.91 -11.74 10.34
N ILE A 88 -2.37 -10.67 10.93
CA ILE A 88 -1.00 -10.65 11.45
C ILE A 88 -0.98 -11.35 12.81
N VAL A 89 -0.19 -12.41 12.95
CA VAL A 89 0.00 -13.08 14.25
C VAL A 89 0.82 -12.18 15.19
N ILE A 90 0.26 -11.89 16.36
CA ILE A 90 0.89 -11.11 17.43
C ILE A 90 1.71 -12.04 18.33
N CYS A 91 1.07 -13.11 18.82
CA CYS A 91 1.73 -14.13 19.62
C CYS A 91 0.99 -15.47 19.53
N LYS A 92 1.59 -16.51 20.11
CA LYS A 92 1.01 -17.85 20.21
C LYS A 92 0.85 -18.21 21.68
N MET A 93 -0.29 -18.77 22.04
CA MET A 93 -0.67 -19.10 23.41
C MET A 93 -1.06 -20.57 23.57
N ARG A 94 -0.82 -21.11 24.77
CA ARG A 94 -1.27 -22.43 25.23
C ARG A 94 -2.39 -22.29 26.26
N ARG A 95 -3.10 -23.40 26.51
CA ARG A 95 -4.22 -23.45 27.46
C ARG A 95 -3.86 -22.80 28.80
N GLY A 96 -4.74 -21.94 29.29
CA GLY A 96 -4.61 -21.22 30.56
C GLY A 96 -3.79 -19.93 30.49
N GLN A 97 -3.15 -19.62 29.36
CA GLN A 97 -2.52 -18.32 29.17
C GLN A 97 -3.56 -17.24 28.85
N HIS A 98 -3.27 -16.01 29.28
CA HIS A 98 -4.12 -14.84 29.10
C HIS A 98 -3.28 -13.62 28.71
N LEU A 99 -3.80 -12.85 27.76
CA LEU A 99 -3.24 -11.58 27.32
C LEU A 99 -4.32 -10.51 27.37
N LYS A 100 -4.13 -9.51 28.23
CA LYS A 100 -5.03 -8.37 28.43
C LYS A 100 -4.28 -7.04 28.42
N LEU A 101 -4.65 -6.15 27.50
CA LEU A 101 -4.07 -4.82 27.36
C LEU A 101 -4.99 -3.85 26.63
N VAL A 102 -4.67 -2.56 26.79
CA VAL A 102 -5.15 -1.47 25.94
C VAL A 102 -3.98 -0.92 25.14
N ALA A 103 -4.13 -0.88 23.81
CA ALA A 103 -3.16 -0.29 22.89
C ALA A 103 -3.69 1.05 22.36
N ARG A 104 -2.95 2.14 22.59
CA ARG A 104 -3.33 3.49 22.12
C ARG A 104 -2.61 3.82 20.80
N ALA A 105 -3.38 4.13 19.78
CA ALA A 105 -2.88 4.52 18.46
C ALA A 105 -2.92 6.04 18.29
N ARG A 106 -1.85 6.60 17.72
CA ARG A 106 -1.64 8.04 17.54
C ARG A 106 -1.10 8.34 16.16
N LYS A 107 -1.40 9.54 15.65
CA LYS A 107 -0.74 10.07 14.45
C LYS A 107 0.75 10.30 14.72
N GLY A 108 1.60 9.91 13.77
CA GLY A 108 3.06 10.10 13.85
C GLY A 108 3.68 10.27 12.46
N ILE A 109 5.00 10.49 12.42
CA ILE A 109 5.78 10.57 11.18
C ILE A 109 6.95 9.60 11.20
N GLY A 110 7.36 9.12 10.02
CA GLY A 110 8.46 8.17 9.87
C GLY A 110 9.81 8.64 10.44
N LYS A 111 10.02 9.97 10.52
CA LYS A 111 11.22 10.55 11.15
C LYS A 111 11.29 10.25 12.65
N ASP A 112 10.15 10.14 13.33
CA ASP A 112 10.09 9.84 14.76
C ASP A 112 10.28 8.34 15.01
N HIS A 113 9.68 7.50 14.16
CA HIS A 113 9.83 6.05 14.22
C HIS A 113 9.41 5.37 12.91
N ALA A 114 10.12 4.31 12.50
CA ALA A 114 9.87 3.59 11.25
C ALA A 114 8.44 3.02 11.13
N LYS A 115 7.80 2.67 12.25
CA LYS A 115 6.39 2.21 12.31
C LYS A 115 5.37 3.17 11.71
N PHE A 116 5.72 4.45 11.58
CA PHE A 116 4.87 5.48 10.99
C PHE A 116 5.11 5.71 9.49
N ILE A 117 6.00 4.94 8.85
CA ILE A 117 6.25 5.03 7.41
C ILE A 117 5.06 4.36 6.67
N PRO A 118 4.34 5.08 5.80
CA PRO A 118 3.15 4.54 5.15
C PRO A 118 3.45 3.66 3.92
N VAL A 119 4.72 3.57 3.51
CA VAL A 119 5.19 2.83 2.34
C VAL A 119 6.09 1.67 2.75
N ALA A 120 5.99 0.56 2.03
CA ALA A 120 6.97 -0.52 2.10
C ALA A 120 8.24 -0.12 1.32
N THR A 121 8.05 0.50 0.15
CA THR A 121 9.15 1.06 -0.64
C THR A 121 8.72 2.33 -1.35
N ALA A 122 9.63 3.29 -1.46
CA ALA A 122 9.47 4.47 -2.30
C ALA A 122 10.84 4.80 -2.88
N VAL A 123 11.06 4.41 -4.13
CA VAL A 123 12.33 4.56 -4.82
C VAL A 123 12.10 5.22 -6.17
N PHE A 124 13.14 5.79 -6.74
CA PHE A 124 13.11 6.31 -8.09
C PHE A 124 14.38 5.90 -8.84
N GLN A 125 14.28 5.89 -10.16
CA GLN A 125 15.42 5.80 -11.07
C GLN A 125 15.26 6.81 -12.19
N TYR A 126 16.36 7.19 -12.82
CA TYR A 126 16.30 7.97 -14.07
C TYR A 126 15.79 7.10 -15.21
N LYS A 127 14.98 7.68 -16.09
CA LYS A 127 14.57 7.01 -17.31
C LYS A 127 15.81 6.65 -18.14
N PRO A 128 15.99 5.35 -18.48
CA PRO A 128 17.09 4.94 -19.35
C PRO A 128 16.85 5.42 -20.78
N GLN A 129 17.86 6.04 -21.38
CA GLN A 129 17.97 6.26 -22.81
C GLN A 129 18.88 5.19 -23.39
N ILE A 130 18.29 4.23 -24.10
CA ILE A 130 18.99 3.07 -24.64
C ILE A 130 19.14 3.24 -26.15
N THR A 131 20.36 3.07 -26.66
CA THR A 131 20.66 3.08 -28.09
C THR A 131 21.39 1.80 -28.45
N LEU A 132 20.85 1.07 -29.43
CA LEU A 132 21.45 -0.16 -29.97
C LEU A 132 22.11 0.14 -31.33
N SER A 133 23.33 -0.36 -31.52
CA SER A 133 24.09 -0.18 -32.77
C SER A 133 23.70 -1.24 -33.80
N ALA A 134 23.00 -0.82 -34.86
CA ALA A 134 22.62 -1.71 -35.95
C ALA A 134 23.83 -2.31 -36.67
N SER A 135 24.91 -1.54 -36.83
CA SER A 135 26.16 -2.02 -37.43
C SER A 135 26.87 -3.05 -36.55
N ALA A 136 26.90 -2.85 -35.23
CA ALA A 136 27.49 -3.83 -34.32
C ALA A 136 26.71 -5.17 -34.32
N MET A 137 25.38 -5.10 -34.48
CA MET A 137 24.49 -6.26 -34.56
C MET A 137 24.51 -6.99 -35.91
N ALA A 138 24.94 -6.33 -37.00
CA ALA A 138 24.88 -6.91 -38.34
C ALA A 138 25.73 -8.18 -38.47
N ASP A 139 26.90 -8.19 -37.82
CA ASP A 139 27.86 -9.29 -37.84
C ASP A 139 27.69 -10.27 -36.67
N MET A 140 26.64 -10.12 -35.85
CA MET A 140 26.35 -11.02 -34.75
C MET A 140 25.43 -12.16 -35.20
N THR A 141 25.75 -13.37 -34.74
CA THR A 141 24.88 -14.54 -34.87
C THR A 141 23.60 -14.37 -34.04
N ASP A 142 22.56 -15.14 -34.37
CA ASP A 142 21.32 -15.12 -33.60
C ASP A 142 21.56 -15.59 -32.15
N ASP A 143 22.48 -16.55 -31.94
CA ASP A 143 22.85 -17.05 -30.62
C ASP A 143 23.54 -15.97 -29.77
N GLU A 144 24.42 -15.15 -30.36
CA GLU A 144 25.05 -14.02 -29.65
C GLU A 144 24.03 -12.94 -29.29
N LYS A 145 23.09 -12.64 -30.19
CA LYS A 145 21.98 -11.70 -29.93
C LYS A 145 21.09 -12.20 -28.80
N GLN A 146 20.77 -13.49 -28.82
CA GLN A 146 20.04 -14.12 -27.73
C GLN A 146 20.85 -14.10 -26.43
N ALA A 147 22.15 -14.42 -26.46
CA ALA A 147 23.00 -14.37 -25.26
C ALA A 147 23.05 -12.96 -24.65
N PHE A 148 23.08 -11.91 -25.48
CA PHE A 148 22.94 -10.52 -25.03
C PHE A 148 21.58 -10.29 -24.35
N VAL A 149 20.47 -10.68 -25.00
CA VAL A 149 19.12 -10.54 -24.42
C VAL A 149 18.99 -11.29 -23.10
N HIS A 150 19.52 -12.52 -23.00
CA HIS A 150 19.46 -13.33 -21.77
C HIS A 150 20.38 -12.82 -20.65
N SER A 151 21.36 -11.97 -20.95
CA SER A 151 22.19 -11.34 -19.92
C SER A 151 21.46 -10.26 -19.13
N ASP A 152 20.34 -9.76 -19.65
CA ASP A 152 19.48 -8.80 -18.97
C ASP A 152 18.32 -9.53 -18.27
N PRO A 153 18.37 -9.71 -16.92
CA PRO A 153 17.31 -10.37 -16.18
C PRO A 153 16.00 -9.55 -16.15
N SER A 154 16.09 -8.25 -16.45
CA SER A 154 14.99 -7.29 -16.32
C SER A 154 14.12 -7.22 -17.58
N LYS A 155 14.45 -7.99 -18.62
CA LYS A 155 13.68 -8.09 -19.88
C LYS A 155 13.47 -6.73 -20.56
N THR A 156 14.45 -5.86 -20.48
CA THR A 156 14.54 -4.60 -21.21
C THR A 156 14.70 -4.84 -22.70
N PHE A 157 15.40 -5.91 -23.09
CA PHE A 157 15.65 -6.25 -24.49
C PHE A 157 14.85 -7.47 -24.94
N LYS A 158 14.57 -7.55 -26.25
CA LYS A 158 14.03 -8.75 -26.91
C LYS A 158 14.76 -9.03 -28.22
N PHE A 159 14.79 -10.29 -28.62
CA PHE A 159 15.19 -10.67 -29.97
C PHE A 159 13.96 -10.75 -30.88
N ASN A 160 13.99 -10.04 -32.00
CA ASN A 160 12.94 -10.10 -33.01
C ASN A 160 13.31 -11.16 -34.07
N PRO A 161 12.56 -12.27 -34.19
CA PRO A 161 12.89 -13.37 -35.10
C PRO A 161 12.69 -13.01 -36.58
N ILE A 162 11.91 -11.96 -36.89
CA ILE A 162 11.65 -11.54 -38.27
C ILE A 162 12.79 -10.66 -38.77
N THR A 163 13.14 -9.63 -38.01
CA THR A 163 14.23 -8.71 -38.37
C THR A 163 15.61 -9.30 -38.04
N ARG A 164 15.65 -10.35 -37.20
CA ARG A 164 16.87 -10.94 -36.63
C ARG A 164 17.73 -9.93 -35.89
N MET A 165 17.08 -8.96 -35.24
CA MET A 165 17.73 -7.88 -34.48
C MET A 165 17.31 -7.90 -33.02
N VAL A 166 18.14 -7.29 -32.16
CA VAL A 166 17.75 -6.98 -30.79
C VAL A 166 17.01 -5.65 -30.79
N GLU A 167 15.90 -5.59 -30.07
CA GLU A 167 15.06 -4.42 -29.90
C GLU A 167 14.89 -4.12 -28.40
N VAL A 168 14.64 -2.85 -28.08
CA VAL A 168 14.25 -2.46 -26.73
C VAL A 168 12.76 -2.77 -26.56
N GLU A 169 12.43 -3.65 -25.62
CA GLU A 169 11.05 -4.00 -25.27
C GLU A 169 10.47 -3.00 -24.26
N ASN A 170 11.20 -2.76 -23.17
CA ASN A 170 10.79 -1.82 -22.13
C ASN A 170 12.01 -1.18 -21.48
N GLU A 171 12.32 0.05 -21.88
CA GLU A 171 13.42 0.83 -21.30
C GLU A 171 13.27 1.08 -19.80
N GLU A 172 12.05 1.19 -19.25
CA GLU A 172 11.82 1.43 -17.82
C GLU A 172 12.04 0.20 -16.95
N SER A 173 12.19 -0.99 -17.56
CA SER A 173 12.53 -2.20 -16.81
C SER A 173 14.03 -2.30 -16.52
N TYR A 174 14.89 -1.52 -17.19
CA TYR A 174 16.33 -1.63 -16.99
C TYR A 174 16.72 -1.19 -15.58
N MET A 175 17.47 -2.06 -14.89
CA MET A 175 17.81 -1.91 -13.47
C MET A 175 19.19 -1.28 -13.23
N TYR A 176 19.91 -0.85 -14.27
CA TYR A 176 21.28 -0.33 -14.17
C TYR A 176 22.26 -1.31 -13.51
N ASP A 177 22.12 -2.61 -13.80
CA ASP A 177 23.04 -3.67 -13.35
C ASP A 177 24.33 -3.75 -14.17
N GLU A 178 24.36 -3.10 -15.35
CA GLU A 178 25.48 -3.11 -16.31
C GLU A 178 25.76 -4.46 -16.97
N GLU A 179 24.99 -5.50 -16.69
CA GLU A 179 25.24 -6.87 -17.16
C GLU A 179 25.23 -6.96 -18.69
N CYS A 180 24.27 -6.30 -19.35
CA CYS A 180 24.21 -6.26 -20.80
C CYS A 180 25.40 -5.50 -21.44
N ILE A 181 25.94 -4.50 -20.75
CA ILE A 181 27.12 -3.73 -21.20
C ILE A 181 28.36 -4.61 -21.08
N VAL A 182 28.50 -5.34 -19.97
CA VAL A 182 29.57 -6.34 -19.80
C VAL A 182 29.45 -7.42 -20.88
N LYS A 183 28.24 -7.93 -21.12
CA LYS A 183 28.02 -8.95 -22.14
C LYS A 183 28.38 -8.49 -23.54
N ALA A 184 28.03 -7.26 -23.90
CA ALA A 184 28.43 -6.64 -25.16
C ALA A 184 29.96 -6.60 -25.34
N ARG A 185 30.71 -6.31 -24.27
CA ARG A 185 32.19 -6.32 -24.29
C ARG A 185 32.76 -7.73 -24.44
N GLU A 186 32.19 -8.72 -23.74
CA GLU A 186 32.60 -10.14 -23.87
C GLU A 186 32.44 -10.67 -25.29
N LEU A 187 31.37 -10.24 -25.97
CA LEU A 187 31.12 -10.56 -27.38
C LEU A 187 32.03 -9.77 -28.34
N GLY A 188 32.95 -8.95 -27.83
CA GLY A 188 33.84 -8.11 -28.65
C GLY A 188 33.09 -7.00 -29.39
N ARG A 189 31.98 -6.50 -28.82
CA ARG A 189 31.12 -5.45 -29.39
C ARG A 189 30.80 -4.38 -28.33
N PRO A 190 31.80 -3.64 -27.81
CA PRO A 190 31.60 -2.64 -26.76
C PRO A 190 30.65 -1.50 -27.15
N ASP A 191 30.44 -1.28 -28.45
CA ASP A 191 29.54 -0.28 -29.04
C ASP A 191 28.12 -0.81 -29.32
N LEU A 192 27.84 -2.08 -29.02
CA LEU A 192 26.54 -2.71 -29.27
C LEU A 192 25.38 -1.96 -28.58
N VAL A 193 25.59 -1.54 -27.34
CA VAL A 193 24.59 -0.85 -26.54
C VAL A 193 25.20 0.36 -25.84
N THR A 194 24.51 1.48 -25.91
CA THR A 194 24.81 2.68 -25.10
C THR A 194 23.59 2.98 -24.24
N ILE A 195 23.80 3.10 -22.93
CA ILE A 195 22.75 3.43 -21.97
C ILE A 195 23.12 4.71 -21.24
N ARG A 196 22.22 5.69 -21.25
CA ARG A 196 22.38 6.98 -20.56
C ARG A 196 21.18 7.26 -19.67
N GLN A 197 21.36 8.12 -18.68
CA GLN A 197 20.28 8.60 -17.82
C GLN A 197 19.71 9.91 -18.35
N VAL A 198 18.40 9.96 -18.55
CA VAL A 198 17.68 11.22 -18.81
C VAL A 198 17.48 11.95 -17.48
N GLN A 199 18.32 12.95 -17.20
CA GLN A 199 18.47 13.57 -15.88
C GLN A 199 17.24 14.34 -15.36
N ASP A 200 16.30 14.68 -16.25
CA ASP A 200 15.06 15.38 -15.95
C ASP A 200 13.83 14.46 -15.95
N HIS A 201 14.02 13.15 -16.13
CA HIS A 201 12.95 12.16 -16.17
C HIS A 201 13.12 11.09 -15.10
N PHE A 202 12.21 11.06 -14.13
CA PHE A 202 12.23 10.16 -12.98
C PHE A 202 11.11 9.14 -13.06
N VAL A 203 11.45 7.85 -12.95
CA VAL A 203 10.50 6.75 -12.84
C VAL A 203 10.41 6.35 -11.37
N PHE A 204 9.30 6.69 -10.72
CA PHE A 204 9.04 6.35 -9.32
C PHE A 204 8.36 4.98 -9.19
N ARG A 205 8.80 4.19 -8.22
CA ARG A 205 8.13 2.97 -7.76
C ARG A 205 7.78 3.12 -6.30
N VAL A 206 6.48 3.13 -6.00
CA VAL A 206 5.95 3.36 -4.65
C VAL A 206 5.00 2.24 -4.29
N GLU A 207 5.32 1.51 -3.23
CA GLU A 207 4.52 0.43 -2.67
C GLU A 207 4.00 0.84 -1.30
N GLY A 208 2.67 0.85 -1.14
CA GLY A 208 2.03 1.17 0.13
C GLY A 208 2.04 -0.01 1.11
N THR A 209 1.92 0.26 2.40
CA THR A 209 1.68 -0.76 3.44
C THR A 209 0.20 -1.11 3.63
N GLY A 210 -0.69 -0.52 2.81
CA GLY A 210 -2.14 -0.65 2.93
C GLY A 210 -2.81 0.34 3.89
N VAL A 211 -2.04 1.12 4.66
CA VAL A 211 -2.59 2.14 5.58
C VAL A 211 -3.30 3.29 4.86
N LEU A 212 -2.85 3.60 3.64
CA LEU A 212 -3.35 4.64 2.75
C LEU A 212 -3.20 4.17 1.29
N GLU A 213 -4.03 4.69 0.40
CA GLU A 213 -3.85 4.51 -1.04
C GLU A 213 -2.55 5.19 -1.51
N VAL A 214 -1.79 4.52 -2.38
CA VAL A 214 -0.48 5.02 -2.87
C VAL A 214 -0.59 6.42 -3.50
N LYS A 215 -1.61 6.67 -4.32
CA LYS A 215 -1.85 8.01 -4.91
C LYS A 215 -2.02 9.10 -3.85
N SER A 216 -2.66 8.76 -2.72
CA SER A 216 -2.88 9.69 -1.61
C SER A 216 -1.60 9.94 -0.83
N ILE A 217 -0.71 8.95 -0.71
CA ILE A 217 0.63 9.12 -0.11
C ILE A 217 1.45 10.11 -0.95
N VAL A 218 1.52 9.89 -2.26
CA VAL A 218 2.30 10.76 -3.17
C VAL A 218 1.76 12.19 -3.16
N ARG A 219 0.44 12.36 -3.26
CA ARG A 219 -0.20 13.68 -3.20
C ARG A 219 0.13 14.41 -1.90
N GLN A 220 -0.03 13.75 -0.75
CA GLN A 220 0.27 14.36 0.55
C GLN A 220 1.75 14.70 0.70
N ALA A 221 2.67 13.90 0.15
CA ALA A 221 4.09 14.21 0.16
C ALA A 221 4.40 15.53 -0.56
N ILE A 222 3.76 15.77 -1.72
CA ILE A 222 3.88 17.03 -2.48
C ILE A 222 3.27 18.19 -1.69
N GLU A 223 2.08 18.00 -1.10
CA GLU A 223 1.43 19.03 -0.27
C GLU A 223 2.28 19.42 0.94
N ILE A 224 2.92 18.44 1.60
CA ILE A 224 3.84 18.67 2.72
C ILE A 224 5.08 19.44 2.25
N LEU A 225 5.66 19.10 1.10
CA LEU A 225 6.79 19.83 0.54
C LEU A 225 6.43 21.28 0.22
N HIS A 226 5.29 21.48 -0.45
CA HIS A 226 4.76 22.82 -0.76
C HIS A 226 4.57 23.64 0.51
N LYS A 227 3.91 23.07 1.54
CA LYS A 227 3.71 23.74 2.82
C LYS A 227 5.04 24.17 3.46
N LYS A 228 6.05 23.30 3.45
CA LYS A 228 7.40 23.64 3.98
C LYS A 228 8.05 24.80 3.25
N CYS A 229 7.90 24.86 1.92
CA CYS A 229 8.41 25.97 1.13
C CYS A 229 7.72 27.29 1.49
N VAL A 230 6.38 27.28 1.57
CA VAL A 230 5.59 28.46 1.97
C VAL A 230 5.95 28.91 3.39
N ASP A 231 6.00 27.99 4.35
CA ASP A 231 6.35 28.29 5.74
C ASP A 231 7.76 28.93 5.83
N LEU A 232 8.72 28.40 5.07
CA LEU A 232 10.08 28.95 5.01
C LEU A 232 10.10 30.36 4.38
N GLU A 233 9.37 30.57 3.30
CA GLU A 233 9.26 31.88 2.66
C GLU A 233 8.66 32.92 3.61
N THR A 234 7.57 32.59 4.30
CA THR A 234 6.92 33.46 5.28
C THR A 234 7.88 33.83 6.39
N LEU A 235 8.54 32.86 7.01
CA LEU A 235 9.50 33.10 8.09
C LEU A 235 10.71 33.93 7.63
N ALA A 236 11.19 33.71 6.40
CA ALA A 236 12.27 34.52 5.83
C ALA A 236 11.85 35.98 5.64
N ARG A 237 10.63 36.23 5.15
CA ARG A 237 10.07 37.59 5.02
C ARG A 237 9.91 38.28 6.37
N GLU A 238 9.39 37.58 7.37
CA GLU A 238 9.26 38.08 8.73
C GLU A 238 10.64 38.46 9.32
N ALA A 239 11.64 37.59 9.17
CA ALA A 239 13.00 37.85 9.64
C ALA A 239 13.62 39.10 8.99
N VAL A 240 13.40 39.30 7.69
CA VAL A 240 13.86 40.51 6.97
C VAL A 240 13.14 41.76 7.46
N ALA A 241 11.83 41.70 7.70
CA ALA A 241 11.07 42.83 8.22
C ALA A 241 11.56 43.26 9.60
N ILE A 242 11.77 42.29 10.51
CA ILE A 242 12.33 42.52 11.84
C ILE A 242 13.71 43.19 11.75
N ALA A 243 14.60 42.65 10.91
CA ALA A 243 15.95 43.19 10.75
C ALA A 243 15.97 44.64 10.21
N LYS A 244 14.95 45.03 9.45
CA LYS A 244 14.80 46.38 8.89
C LYS A 244 13.97 47.33 9.77
N GLY A 245 13.50 46.88 10.93
CA GLY A 245 12.58 47.65 11.78
C GLY A 245 11.24 47.94 11.12
N GLN A 246 10.82 47.10 10.15
CA GLN A 246 9.56 47.22 9.45
C GLN A 246 8.45 46.46 10.19
N PRO A 247 7.18 46.91 10.06
CA PRO A 247 6.05 46.16 10.61
C PRO A 247 5.99 44.76 10.00
N LEU A 248 5.59 43.78 10.82
CA LEU A 248 5.45 42.40 10.38
C LEU A 248 4.40 42.29 9.27
N PRO A 249 4.66 41.51 8.21
CA PRO A 249 3.63 41.22 7.22
C PRO A 249 2.43 40.57 7.90
N GLU A 250 1.22 40.95 7.47
CA GLU A 250 -0.02 40.39 8.00
C GLU A 250 -0.04 38.87 7.73
N ARG A 251 -0.18 38.08 8.80
CA ARG A 251 -0.19 36.61 8.68
C ARG A 251 -1.44 36.22 7.89
N ALA A 252 -1.25 35.60 6.73
CA ALA A 252 -2.34 34.84 6.12
C ALA A 252 -2.81 33.81 7.17
N PRO A 253 -4.13 33.62 7.37
CA PRO A 253 -4.61 32.60 8.29
C PRO A 253 -3.96 31.27 7.90
N ALA A 254 -3.46 30.53 8.90
CA ALA A 254 -2.81 29.25 8.67
C ALA A 254 -3.73 28.39 7.78
N ALA A 255 -3.28 28.06 6.58
CA ALA A 255 -4.02 27.16 5.70
C ALA A 255 -4.08 25.79 6.39
N GLY A 256 -5.20 25.52 7.08
CA GLY A 256 -5.48 24.24 7.72
C GLY A 256 -6.29 24.33 9.01
N ALA A 257 -7.59 24.65 8.91
CA ALA A 257 -8.63 24.14 9.82
C ALA A 257 -10.05 24.37 9.29
N ASP A 258 -10.32 24.22 7.98
CA ASP A 258 -11.69 24.00 7.53
C ASP A 258 -11.71 23.18 6.24
N MET A 259 -11.84 21.88 6.41
CA MET A 259 -12.43 20.97 5.43
C MET A 259 -13.39 20.12 6.25
N GLY A 260 -14.49 20.75 6.70
CA GLY A 260 -15.59 20.05 7.36
C GLY A 260 -16.19 18.94 6.48
N PRO A 261 -16.82 17.92 7.08
CA PRO A 261 -17.46 16.85 6.33
C PRO A 261 -18.86 17.30 5.91
N GLY A 262 -19.14 17.35 4.61
CA GLY A 262 -20.51 17.51 4.11
C GLY A 262 -20.65 18.58 3.05
N GLY A 263 -20.59 18.13 1.79
CA GLY A 263 -20.98 18.90 0.63
C GLY A 263 -21.34 17.94 -0.49
N HIS A 264 -22.49 17.29 -0.36
CA HIS A 264 -23.16 16.65 -1.49
C HIS A 264 -23.27 17.70 -2.61
N MET A 265 -22.56 17.49 -3.72
CA MET A 265 -22.83 18.21 -4.95
C MET A 265 -24.11 17.64 -5.55
N ASP A 266 -25.24 18.19 -5.14
CA ASP A 266 -26.49 18.05 -5.89
C ASP A 266 -26.40 19.01 -7.08
N GLY A 267 -26.39 18.44 -8.28
CA GLY A 267 -26.26 19.15 -9.55
C GLY A 267 -27.57 19.84 -9.93
N GLY A 268 -27.86 20.97 -9.29
CA GLY A 268 -28.96 21.85 -9.68
C GLY A 268 -28.56 22.81 -10.81
N MET A 269 -28.80 22.43 -12.07
CA MET A 269 -28.88 23.38 -13.19
C MET A 269 -30.32 23.92 -13.29
N GLY A 270 -30.49 25.21 -13.03
CA GLY A 270 -31.71 25.95 -13.30
C GLY A 270 -31.69 26.59 -14.69
N GLY A 271 -32.81 26.53 -15.41
CA GLY A 271 -33.04 27.27 -16.65
C GLY A 271 -34.18 26.68 -17.47
N GLY A 272 -35.42 27.09 -17.17
CA GLY A 272 -36.65 26.46 -17.66
C GLY A 272 -37.09 26.81 -19.06
N HIS A 273 -38.19 26.19 -19.49
CA HIS A 273 -39.23 26.73 -20.39
C HIS A 273 -40.45 25.77 -20.37
N ASP A 274 -41.54 26.28 -19.80
CA ASP A 274 -42.95 26.26 -20.23
C ASP A 274 -43.63 25.06 -20.93
N MET A 275 -44.95 24.96 -20.66
CA MET A 275 -46.04 24.20 -21.30
C MET A 275 -46.35 22.79 -20.75
N GLY A 276 -47.41 22.69 -19.94
CA GLY A 276 -48.23 21.47 -19.81
C GLY A 276 -49.25 21.35 -20.96
N PRO A 277 -50.36 20.58 -20.83
CA PRO A 277 -50.69 19.59 -19.82
C PRO A 277 -51.21 18.23 -20.39
N GLY A 278 -51.32 17.23 -19.52
CA GLY A 278 -52.35 16.17 -19.63
C GLY A 278 -51.88 14.78 -20.07
N GLY A 279 -52.28 13.76 -19.31
CA GLY A 279 -52.21 12.36 -19.77
C GLY A 279 -52.17 11.33 -18.66
N HIS A 280 -53.35 10.94 -18.20
CA HIS A 280 -53.64 9.81 -17.31
C HIS A 280 -53.35 8.44 -17.96
N MET A 281 -53.53 7.37 -17.16
CA MET A 281 -53.44 5.91 -17.44
C MET A 281 -52.04 5.31 -17.26
N GLY A 282 -51.85 4.13 -16.66
CA GLY A 282 -52.78 3.12 -16.18
C GLY A 282 -52.00 1.82 -15.95
N MET A 283 -52.43 1.07 -14.94
CA MET A 283 -51.89 -0.20 -14.41
C MET A 283 -51.61 -1.30 -15.44
N GLY A 284 -50.64 -2.16 -15.14
CA GLY A 284 -50.53 -3.50 -15.74
C GLY A 284 -49.26 -4.27 -15.35
N GLY A 285 -49.32 -5.08 -14.29
CA GLY A 285 -48.55 -6.35 -14.21
C GLY A 285 -49.34 -7.48 -14.89
N PRO A 286 -49.02 -8.78 -14.68
CA PRO A 286 -47.92 -9.38 -13.93
C PRO A 286 -47.16 -10.48 -14.73
N GLY A 287 -46.10 -11.06 -14.14
CA GLY A 287 -45.38 -12.21 -14.70
C GLY A 287 -44.57 -12.94 -13.64
N ASP A 288 -45.28 -13.73 -12.84
CA ASP A 288 -44.77 -14.65 -11.82
C ASP A 288 -44.67 -16.06 -12.43
N MET A 289 -43.51 -16.72 -12.31
CA MET A 289 -43.38 -18.16 -12.51
C MET A 289 -42.35 -18.72 -11.51
N GLY A 290 -42.88 -19.46 -10.54
CA GLY A 290 -42.15 -20.18 -9.52
C GLY A 290 -41.46 -21.48 -9.99
N PRO A 291 -40.91 -22.26 -9.04
CA PRO A 291 -39.87 -23.25 -9.29
C PRO A 291 -40.42 -24.68 -9.44
N GLY A 292 -39.87 -25.44 -10.39
CA GLY A 292 -40.10 -26.87 -10.55
C GLY A 292 -38.95 -27.69 -9.96
N GLY A 293 -39.24 -28.47 -8.91
CA GLY A 293 -38.33 -29.49 -8.40
C GLY A 293 -38.47 -30.81 -9.17
N HIS A 294 -37.42 -31.64 -9.13
CA HIS A 294 -37.57 -33.09 -9.24
C HIS A 294 -36.48 -33.82 -8.45
N MET A 295 -36.95 -34.81 -7.68
CA MET A 295 -36.18 -35.78 -6.91
C MET A 295 -35.52 -36.85 -7.80
N GLY A 296 -34.46 -37.45 -7.26
CA GLY A 296 -34.35 -38.91 -7.21
C GLY A 296 -33.15 -39.53 -7.94
N GLY A 297 -32.35 -40.31 -7.21
CA GLY A 297 -31.48 -41.35 -7.80
C GLY A 297 -30.17 -41.60 -7.09
N MET A 298 -30.20 -42.36 -5.98
CA MET A 298 -29.05 -43.07 -5.41
C MET A 298 -28.71 -44.32 -6.24
N TYR A 299 -27.43 -44.56 -6.52
CA TYR A 299 -26.68 -45.83 -6.69
C TYR A 299 -25.22 -45.39 -7.00
N GLY A 300 -24.10 -45.86 -6.43
CA GLY A 300 -23.75 -46.94 -5.53
C GLY A 300 -22.30 -47.39 -5.88
N GLY A 301 -21.39 -47.44 -4.90
CA GLY A 301 -20.21 -48.33 -4.91
C GLY A 301 -18.81 -47.75 -5.23
N PRO A 302 -17.71 -48.39 -4.76
CA PRO A 302 -16.63 -47.71 -4.03
C PRO A 302 -15.20 -47.90 -4.62
N PRO A 303 -14.16 -47.21 -4.12
CA PRO A 303 -12.77 -47.67 -4.26
C PRO A 303 -12.33 -48.45 -3.00
N GLY A 304 -11.77 -49.64 -3.23
CA GLY A 304 -11.24 -50.53 -2.20
C GLY A 304 -9.86 -50.13 -1.64
N PRO A 305 -9.35 -50.89 -0.64
CA PRO A 305 -8.28 -50.47 0.26
C PRO A 305 -6.96 -51.24 0.06
N TYR A 306 -5.82 -50.54 0.13
CA TYR A 306 -4.50 -51.05 0.52
C TYR A 306 -3.75 -49.84 1.10
N GLY A 307 -3.25 -49.77 2.34
CA GLY A 307 -2.79 -50.81 3.24
C GLY A 307 -1.26 -50.86 3.21
N GLY A 308 -0.59 -50.13 4.13
CA GLY A 308 0.84 -50.33 4.43
C GLY A 308 1.65 -49.08 4.80
N GLY A 309 1.70 -48.72 6.09
CA GLY A 309 2.91 -48.13 6.70
C GLY A 309 3.79 -49.26 7.29
N PRO A 310 4.79 -48.99 8.15
CA PRO A 310 5.41 -47.72 8.55
C PRO A 310 6.97 -47.74 8.46
N GLY A 311 7.62 -46.58 8.55
CA GLY A 311 9.08 -46.45 8.61
C GLY A 311 9.52 -45.26 9.45
N MET A 312 9.73 -45.52 10.74
CA MET A 312 10.25 -44.63 11.77
C MET A 312 11.80 -44.57 11.71
N GLY A 313 12.40 -43.41 11.96
CA GLY A 313 13.85 -43.27 12.21
C GLY A 313 14.29 -41.79 12.14
N MET A 314 14.26 -41.05 13.25
CA MET A 314 15.35 -40.86 14.23
C MET A 314 16.45 -39.88 13.77
N TYR A 315 16.43 -38.71 14.43
CA TYR A 315 17.56 -37.92 14.96
C TYR A 315 18.92 -37.98 14.24
N ARG A 316 19.34 -36.80 13.73
CA ARG A 316 20.45 -36.02 14.30
C ARG A 316 20.19 -34.54 14.10
#